data_AF-A0AAJ6P8M3-F1
#
_entry.id   AF-A0AAJ6P8M3-F1
#
_cell.length_a   1.000
_cell.length_b   1.000
_cell.length_c   1.000
_cell.angle_alpha   90.00
_cell.angle_beta   90.00
_cell.angle_gamma   90.00
#
_symmetry.space_group_name_H-M   'P 1'
#
loop_
_entity.id
_entity.type
_entity.pdbx_description
1 polymer ?
#
loop_
_entity_poly.entity_id
_entity_poly.type
_entity_poly.pdbx_seq_one_letter_code
_entity_poly.pdbx_strand_id
1 'polypeptide(L)' 'MNNEDLSNIPQPDPSWDYYGTWRLLHGIKARIDEALKIMKNSEHSTAEIDKEIKLSLEIASDRLIEIIDNDLVTHDDETA' A
#
# COMPACT_ATOMS: atom_id res chain seq x y z
N MET A 1 -14.30 -4.73 -0.83
CA MET A 1 -13.43 -4.21 0.24
C MET A 1 -12.88 -5.43 0.96
N ASN A 2 -11.61 -5.78 0.73
CA ASN A 2 -10.97 -6.87 1.46
C ASN A 2 -10.58 -6.31 2.83
N ASN A 3 -11.18 -6.86 3.89
CA ASN A 3 -10.79 -6.58 5.26
C ASN A 3 -9.45 -7.28 5.51
N GLU A 4 -8.41 -6.49 5.69
CA GLU A 4 -7.07 -6.98 6.01
C GLU A 4 -7.09 -7.73 7.35
N ASP A 5 -6.50 -8.93 7.39
CA ASP A 5 -6.24 -9.63 8.63
C ASP A 5 -4.96 -9.04 9.27
N LEU A 6 -5.09 -7.87 9.90
CA LEU A 6 -4.03 -7.18 10.65
C LEU A 6 -3.72 -7.86 11.99
N SER A 7 -4.26 -9.06 12.26
CA SER A 7 -4.15 -9.74 13.55
C SER A 7 -2.72 -10.14 13.93
N ASN A 8 -1.85 -10.35 12.94
CA ASN A 8 -0.47 -10.81 13.15
C ASN A 8 0.60 -9.71 13.05
N ILE A 9 0.22 -8.46 12.77
CA ILE A 9 1.16 -7.34 12.74
C ILE A 9 1.01 -6.58 14.08
N PRO A 10 2.11 -6.36 14.83
CA PRO A 10 2.08 -5.51 16.01
C PRO A 10 1.50 -4.15 15.64
N GLN A 11 0.32 -3.84 16.20
CA GLN A 11 -0.32 -2.56 15.95
C GLN A 11 0.30 -1.52 16.88
N PRO A 12 0.82 -0.40 16.36
CA PRO A 12 1.29 0.69 17.19
C PRO A 12 0.12 1.29 17.97
N ASP A 13 0.45 2.11 18.97
CA ASP A 13 -0.56 2.84 19.74
C ASP A 13 -1.49 3.63 18.80
N PRO A 14 -2.82 3.46 18.88
CA PRO A 14 -3.77 4.22 18.07
C PRO A 14 -3.72 5.74 18.28
N SER A 15 -3.15 6.20 19.39
CA SER A 15 -2.91 7.61 19.69
C SER A 15 -1.63 8.17 19.09
N TRP A 16 -0.80 7.32 18.45
CA TRP A 16 0.38 7.78 17.72
C TRP A 16 -0.06 8.60 16.51
N ASP A 17 0.50 9.81 16.34
CA ASP A 17 0.12 10.74 15.26
C ASP A 17 0.22 10.10 13.86
N TYR A 18 1.14 9.15 13.68
CA TYR A 18 1.36 8.45 12.42
C TYR A 18 0.60 7.13 12.31
N TYR A 19 -0.25 6.77 13.27
CA TYR A 19 -1.02 5.51 13.25
C TYR A 19 -1.89 5.40 11.98
N GLY A 20 -2.52 6.50 11.58
CA GLY A 20 -3.32 6.57 10.35
C GLY A 20 -2.49 6.23 9.11
N THR A 21 -1.40 6.96 8.91
CA THR A 21 -0.47 6.75 7.79
C THR A 21 0.16 5.36 7.82
N TRP A 22 0.56 4.86 9.00
CA TRP A 22 1.08 3.50 9.18
C TRP A 22 0.09 2.45 8.68
N ARG A 23 -1.19 2.57 9.07
CA ARG A 23 -2.25 1.64 8.67
C ARG A 23 -2.46 1.67 7.16
N LEU A 24 -2.48 2.86 6.56
CA LEU A 24 -2.64 3.01 5.10
C LEU A 24 -1.47 2.39 4.33
N LEU A 25 -0.23 2.60 4.79
CA LEU A 25 0.97 2.01 4.20
C LEU A 25 0.97 0.48 4.28
N HIS A 26 0.50 -0.08 5.39
CA HIS A 26 0.30 -1.53 5.52
C HIS A 26 -0.72 -2.06 4.50
N GLY A 27 -1.81 -1.31 4.27
CA GLY A 27 -2.78 -1.58 3.20
C GLY A 27 -2.16 -1.66 1.81
N ILE A 28 -1.26 -0.73 1.50
CA ILE A 28 -0.52 -0.70 0.23
C ILE A 28 0.41 -1.91 0.13
N LYS A 29 1.15 -2.21 1.20
CA LYS A 29 2.04 -3.37 1.26
C LYS A 29 1.28 -4.67 0.97
N ALA A 30 0.13 -4.88 1.60
CA ALA A 30 -0.68 -6.09 1.39
C ALA A 30 -1.07 -6.27 -0.09
N ARG A 31 -1.39 -5.16 -0.78
CA ARG A 31 -1.73 -5.16 -2.21
C ARG A 31 -0.55 -5.55 -3.11
N ILE A 32 0.64 -5.06 -2.76
CA ILE A 32 1.89 -5.44 -3.44
C ILE A 32 2.18 -6.92 -3.19
N ASP A 33 2.02 -7.39 -1.96
CA ASP A 33 2.22 -8.80 -1.61
C ASP A 33 1.24 -9.73 -2.37
N GLU A 34 -0.02 -9.32 -2.55
CA GLU A 34 -0.98 -10.02 -3.41
C GLU A 34 -0.50 -10.09 -4.86
N ALA A 35 -0.04 -8.98 -5.44
CA ALA A 35 0.50 -8.96 -6.81
C ALA A 35 1.73 -9.88 -6.95
N LEU A 36 2.65 -9.85 -5.97
CA LEU A 36 3.81 -10.75 -5.92
C LEU A 36 3.41 -12.22 -5.80
N LYS A 37 2.34 -12.53 -5.05
CA LYS A 37 1.82 -13.89 -4.92
C LYS A 37 1.22 -14.38 -6.24
N ILE A 38 0.54 -13.52 -7.00
CA ILE A 38 0.07 -13.84 -8.35
C ILE A 38 1.27 -14.15 -9.24
N MET A 39 2.24 -13.24 -9.34
CA MET A 39 3.47 -13.43 -10.12
C MET A 39 4.19 -14.75 -9.78
N LYS A 40 4.28 -15.09 -8.49
CA LYS A 40 4.93 -16.32 -8.02
C LYS A 40 4.18 -17.60 -8.43
N ASN A 41 2.85 -17.56 -8.40
CA ASN A 41 2.02 -18.75 -8.65
C ASN A 41 1.69 -18.95 -10.13
N SER A 42 1.95 -17.96 -10.98
CA SER A 42 1.75 -18.04 -12.43
C SER A 42 2.98 -18.66 -13.11
N GLU A 43 2.90 -19.94 -13.49
CA GLU A 43 3.97 -20.63 -14.25
C GLU A 43 4.19 -20.02 -15.64
N HIS A 44 3.12 -19.53 -16.26
CA HIS A 44 3.15 -18.82 -17.53
C HIS A 44 2.30 -17.55 -17.41
N SER A 45 2.88 -16.39 -17.75
CA SER A 45 2.10 -15.16 -17.77
C SER A 45 1.12 -15.18 -18.94
N THR A 46 -0.09 -14.70 -18.68
CA THR A 46 -1.10 -14.42 -19.71
C THR A 46 -1.41 -12.94 -19.70
N ALA A 47 -1.95 -12.43 -20.80
CA ALA A 47 -2.36 -11.02 -20.89
C ALA A 47 -3.39 -10.63 -19.81
N GLU A 48 -4.19 -11.59 -19.33
CA GLU A 48 -5.16 -11.39 -18.25
C GLU A 48 -4.47 -11.26 -16.89
N ILE A 49 -3.50 -12.12 -16.60
CA ILE A 49 -2.68 -12.07 -15.38
C ILE A 49 -1.86 -10.78 -15.35
N ASP A 50 -1.24 -10.40 -16.47
CA ASP A 50 -0.49 -9.14 -16.59
C ASP A 50 -1.39 -7.93 -16.30
N LYS A 51 -2.63 -7.95 -16.81
CA LYS A 51 -3.60 -6.87 -16.58
C LYS A 51 -4.04 -6.82 -15.12
N GLU A 52 -4.28 -7.96 -14.48
CA GLU A 52 -4.65 -8.04 -13.07
C GLU A 52 -3.54 -7.52 -12.17
N ILE A 53 -2.30 -7.97 -12.38
CA ILE A 53 -1.12 -7.49 -11.66
C ILE A 53 -0.97 -5.99 -11.84
N LYS A 54 -1.04 -5.51 -13.09
CA LYS A 54 -0.90 -4.09 -13.41
C LYS A 54 -1.95 -3.25 -12.69
N LEU A 55 -3.22 -3.63 -12.75
CA LEU A 55 -4.30 -2.93 -12.08
C LEU A 55 -4.09 -2.89 -10.55
N SER A 56 -3.65 -4.00 -9.96
CA SER A 56 -3.38 -4.05 -8.52
C SER A 56 -2.26 -3.08 -8.11
N LEU A 57 -1.17 -3.05 -8.89
CA LEU A 57 -0.01 -2.19 -8.64
C LEU A 57 -0.30 -0.71 -8.95
N GLU A 58 -1.11 -0.40 -9.96
CA GLU A 58 -1.56 0.98 -10.24
C GLU A 58 -2.35 1.53 -9.07
N ILE A 59 -3.34 0.78 -8.55
CA ILE A 59 -4.11 1.19 -7.37
C ILE A 59 -3.20 1.40 -6.14
N ALA A 60 -2.21 0.53 -5.96
CA ALA A 60 -1.25 0.65 -4.85
C ALA A 60 -0.37 1.90 -5.02
N SER A 61 0.08 2.17 -6.24
CA SER A 61 0.88 3.34 -6.59
C SER A 61 0.11 4.65 -6.38
N ASP A 62 -1.12 4.74 -6.89
CA ASP A 62 -1.96 5.94 -6.78
C ASP A 62 -2.20 6.30 -5.31
N ARG A 63 -2.55 5.30 -4.48
CA ARG A 63 -2.72 5.49 -3.04
C ARG A 63 -1.43 5.90 -2.34
N LEU A 64 -0.28 5.37 -2.76
CA LEU A 64 0.99 5.75 -2.18
C LEU A 64 1.32 7.22 -2.50
N ILE A 65 1.07 7.66 -3.74
CA ILE A 65 1.22 9.06 -4.14
C ILE A 65 0.31 9.95 -3.29
N GLU A 66 -0.97 9.58 -3.13
CA GLU A 66 -1.91 10.33 -2.28
C GLU A 66 -1.44 10.45 -0.84
N ILE A 67 -0.90 9.38 -0.24
CA ILE A 67 -0.35 9.44 1.13
C ILE A 67 0.88 10.34 1.18
N ILE A 68 1.76 10.24 0.18
CA ILE A 68 2.94 11.10 0.14
C ILE A 68 2.51 12.56 0.11
N ASP A 69 1.65 12.92 -0.84
CA ASP A 69 1.22 14.30 -1.06
C ASP A 69 0.43 14.89 0.11
N ASN A 70 -0.40 14.09 0.79
CA ASN A 70 -1.27 14.58 1.85
C ASN A 70 -0.70 14.43 3.27
N ASP A 71 0.04 13.36 3.56
CA ASP A 71 0.43 13.00 4.93
C ASP A 71 1.95 13.14 5.17
N LEU A 72 2.78 13.05 4.14
CA LEU A 72 4.25 12.97 4.28
C LEU A 72 5.02 14.14 3.65
N VAL A 73 4.40 14.93 2.77
CA VAL A 73 4.97 16.21 2.32
C VAL A 73 4.88 17.20 3.48
N THR A 74 5.90 17.20 4.33
CA THR A 74 6.21 18.35 5.16
C THR A 74 6.48 19.53 4.22
N HIS A 75 5.74 20.62 4.36
CA HIS A 75 6.15 21.87 3.74
C HIS A 75 7.49 22.25 4.37
N ASP A 76 8.59 21.91 3.70
CA ASP A 76 9.98 22.13 4.11
C ASP A 76 10.38 23.63 4.04
N ASP A 77 9.41 24.53 4.16
CA ASP A 77 9.56 25.98 4.10
C ASP A 77 8.78 26.67 5.24
N GLU A 78 9.00 26.26 6.49
CA GLU A 78 9.12 27.29 7.53
C GLU A 78 10.57 27.80 7.49
N THR A 79 10.82 28.67 6.51
CA THR A 79 12.03 29.47 6.44
C THR A 79 11.96 30.59 7.49
N ALA A 80 12.97 30.57 8.37
CA ALA A 80 13.53 31.67 9.17
C ALA A 80 12.74 32.24 10.37
#